data_AF-A0A8W8MNK8-F1
#
_entry.id   AF-A0A8W8MNK8-F1
#
_cell.length_a   1.000
_cell.length_b   1.000
_cell.length_c   1.000
_cell.angle_alpha   90.00
_cell.angle_beta   90.00
_cell.angle_gamma   90.00
#
_symmetry.space_group_name_H-M   'P 1'
#
loop_
_entity.id
_entity.type
_entity.pdbx_description
1 polymer ?
#
loop_
_entity_poly.entity_id
_entity_poly.type
_entity_poly.pdbx_seq_one_letter_code
_entity_poly.pdbx_strand_id
1 'polypeptide(L)'
;ELQAHIFKSGDTVPHPMGNATAVYFEADTWMVEYGQGFIPSTLTFALADTFFSTTDFVTLFYILRVYAKALFMEMNASIDDWRDYVKHNI
;
A
#
# COMPACT_ATOMS: atom_id res chain seq x y z
N GLU A 1 -17.55 1.61 -27.05
CA GLU A 1 -18.43 1.84 -25.88
C GLU A 1 -17.60 1.81 -24.62
N LEU A 2 -17.97 2.57 -23.60
CA LEU A 2 -17.35 2.46 -22.27
C LEU A 2 -17.85 1.18 -21.62
N GLN A 3 -16.94 0.29 -21.22
CA GLN A 3 -17.28 -0.97 -20.56
C GLN A 3 -16.69 -1.02 -19.16
N ALA A 4 -17.47 -1.52 -18.20
CA ALA A 4 -17.05 -1.75 -16.83
C ALA A 4 -16.86 -3.27 -16.60
N HIS A 5 -15.84 -3.62 -15.83
CA HIS A 5 -15.61 -5.00 -15.40
C HIS A 5 -16.07 -5.14 -13.95
N ILE A 6 -16.91 -6.14 -13.68
CA ILE A 6 -17.45 -6.42 -12.34
C ILE A 6 -16.71 -7.63 -11.77
N PHE A 7 -16.13 -7.45 -10.59
CA PHE A 7 -15.40 -8.49 -9.86
C PHE A 7 -16.16 -8.85 -8.58
N LYS A 8 -16.15 -10.13 -8.21
CA LYS A 8 -16.85 -10.66 -7.04
C LYS A 8 -15.87 -11.17 -5.99
N SER A 9 -16.38 -11.54 -4.82
CA SER A 9 -15.58 -12.17 -3.77
C SER A 9 -14.85 -13.41 -4.29
N GLY A 10 -13.54 -13.45 -4.07
CA GLY A 10 -12.65 -14.52 -4.58
C GLY A 10 -11.91 -14.13 -5.86
N ASP A 11 -12.38 -13.12 -6.60
CA ASP A 11 -11.65 -12.61 -7.75
C ASP A 11 -10.46 -11.74 -7.32
N THR A 12 -9.42 -11.72 -8.15
CA THR A 12 -8.26 -10.84 -7.98
C THR A 12 -8.22 -9.83 -9.12
N VAL A 13 -8.08 -8.55 -8.78
CA VAL A 13 -8.05 -7.46 -9.75
C VAL A 13 -6.61 -6.95 -9.91
N PRO A 14 -5.90 -7.27 -11.01
CA PRO A 14 -4.57 -6.73 -11.25
C PRO A 14 -4.66 -5.27 -11.67
N HIS A 15 -3.84 -4.40 -11.06
CA HIS A 15 -3.67 -3.01 -11.47
C HIS A 15 -2.21 -2.73 -11.88
N PRO A 16 -1.85 -2.95 -13.16
CA PRO A 16 -0.50 -2.74 -13.64
C PRO A 16 -0.02 -1.29 -13.52
N MET A 17 1.30 -1.11 -13.40
CA MET A 17 1.92 0.20 -13.37
C MET A 17 1.54 1.03 -14.61
N GLY A 18 1.14 2.28 -14.40
CA GLY A 18 0.80 3.23 -15.46
C GLY A 18 -0.66 3.18 -15.94
N ASN A 19 -1.44 2.19 -15.49
CA ASN A 19 -2.87 2.16 -15.78
C ASN A 19 -3.62 3.15 -14.89
N ALA A 20 -4.73 3.68 -15.41
CA ALA A 20 -5.66 4.51 -14.66
C ALA A 20 -7.09 4.03 -14.99
N THR A 21 -7.87 3.74 -13.95
CA THR A 21 -9.24 3.23 -14.09
C THR A 21 -10.15 3.91 -13.09
N ALA A 22 -11.40 4.21 -13.48
CA ALA A 22 -12.43 4.57 -12.52
C ALA A 22 -12.80 3.33 -11.70
N VAL A 23 -12.96 3.50 -10.39
CA VAL A 23 -13.33 2.43 -9.47
C VAL A 23 -14.64 2.76 -8.78
N TYR A 24 -15.42 1.72 -8.50
CA TYR A 24 -16.63 1.80 -7.70
C TYR A 24 -16.66 0.58 -6.80
N PHE A 25 -16.87 0.81 -5.51
CA PHE A 25 -17.01 -0.24 -4.50
C PHE A 25 -18.42 -0.15 -3.93
N GLU A 26 -19.15 -1.26 -3.94
CA GLU A 26 -20.45 -1.37 -3.29
C GLU A 26 -20.28 -1.30 -1.76
N ALA A 27 -21.36 -0.96 -1.04
CA ALA A 27 -21.35 -1.01 0.42
C ALA A 27 -20.93 -2.40 0.92
N ASP A 28 -20.18 -2.43 2.03
CA ASP A 28 -19.66 -3.65 2.64
C ASP A 28 -18.68 -4.46 1.77
N THR A 29 -18.00 -3.82 0.82
CA THR A 29 -16.89 -4.43 0.06
C THR A 29 -15.60 -4.50 0.89
N TRP A 30 -15.01 -5.69 0.99
CA TRP A 30 -13.71 -5.92 1.63
C TRP A 30 -12.75 -6.61 0.67
N MET A 31 -11.48 -6.22 0.69
CA MET A 31 -10.43 -6.86 -0.11
C MET A 31 -9.08 -6.82 0.62
N VAL A 32 -8.20 -7.73 0.22
CA VAL A 32 -6.77 -7.65 0.53
C VAL A 32 -6.05 -7.03 -0.65
N GLU A 33 -5.08 -6.16 -0.37
CA GLU A 33 -4.28 -5.49 -1.39
C GLU A 33 -2.81 -5.83 -1.23
N TYR A 34 -2.17 -6.20 -2.33
CA TYR A 34 -0.73 -6.43 -2.40
C TYR A 34 -0.12 -5.52 -3.47
N GLY A 35 0.82 -4.67 -3.05
CA GLY A 35 1.51 -3.72 -3.92
C GLY A 35 2.99 -4.06 -4.06
N GLN A 36 3.50 -4.01 -5.30
CA GLN A 36 4.93 -4.15 -5.60
C GLN A 36 5.40 -2.95 -6.43
N GLY A 37 6.53 -2.36 -6.04
CA GLY A 37 7.14 -1.22 -6.73
C GLY A 37 7.70 -0.19 -5.76
N PHE A 38 7.82 1.06 -6.22
CA PHE A 38 8.26 2.16 -5.37
C PHE A 38 7.08 2.69 -4.53
N ILE A 39 6.78 2.00 -3.43
CA ILE A 39 5.64 2.32 -2.54
C ILE A 39 5.59 3.78 -2.05
N PRO A 40 6.71 4.47 -1.78
CA PRO A 40 6.64 5.89 -1.40
C PRO A 40 5.94 6.79 -2.42
N SER A 41 6.00 6.48 -3.73
CA SER A 41 5.29 7.28 -4.73
C SER A 41 3.79 7.03 -4.78
N THR A 42 3.30 5.86 -4.34
CA THR A 42 1.85 5.61 -4.26
C THR A 42 1.24 6.26 -3.02
N LEU A 43 2.04 6.46 -1.98
CA LEU A 43 1.62 7.13 -0.74
C LEU A 43 1.23 8.59 -0.97
N THR A 44 1.91 9.30 -1.88
CA THR A 44 1.53 10.70 -2.21
C THR A 44 0.16 10.78 -2.86
N PHE A 45 -0.19 9.82 -3.72
CA PHE A 45 -1.53 9.68 -4.28
C PHE A 45 -2.56 9.38 -3.19
N ALA A 46 -2.27 8.41 -2.30
CA ALA A 46 -3.18 8.02 -1.22
C ALA A 46 -3.49 9.15 -0.23
N LEU A 47 -2.59 10.13 -0.08
CA LEU A 47 -2.72 11.24 0.87
C LEU A 47 -3.24 12.55 0.24
N ALA A 48 -3.43 12.60 -1.08
CA ALA A 48 -3.79 13.83 -1.78
C ALA A 48 -5.13 14.42 -1.27
N ASP A 49 -6.18 13.60 -1.18
CA ASP A 49 -7.48 14.03 -0.68
C ASP A 49 -7.44 14.34 0.82
N THR A 50 -6.63 13.60 1.60
CA THR A 50 -6.44 13.90 3.02
C THR A 50 -5.87 15.29 3.24
N PHE A 51 -4.93 15.71 2.38
CA PHE A 51 -4.26 17.00 2.51
C PHE A 51 -5.07 18.16 1.91
N PHE A 52 -5.57 18.00 0.69
CA PHE A 52 -6.20 19.09 -0.07
C PHE A 52 -7.73 19.14 0.05
N SER A 53 -8.38 18.05 0.45
CA SER A 53 -9.85 17.99 0.56
C SER A 53 -10.31 17.95 2.02
N THR A 54 -9.98 16.89 2.76
CA THR A 54 -10.53 16.68 4.11
C THR A 54 -9.77 17.41 5.22
N THR A 55 -8.53 17.84 4.94
CA THR A 55 -7.60 18.48 5.88
C THR A 55 -7.45 17.74 7.21
N ASP A 56 -7.61 16.42 7.20
CA ASP A 56 -7.51 15.57 8.37
C ASP A 56 -6.05 15.19 8.66
N PHE A 57 -5.35 16.10 9.33
CA PHE A 57 -3.95 15.91 9.71
C PHE A 57 -3.74 14.83 10.79
N VAL A 58 -4.78 14.46 11.53
CA VAL A 58 -4.69 13.38 12.52
C VAL A 58 -4.59 12.04 11.80
N THR A 59 -5.45 11.81 10.80
CA THR A 59 -5.37 10.62 9.94
C THR A 59 -4.06 10.59 9.16
N LEU A 60 -3.62 11.72 8.60
CA LEU A 60 -2.32 11.83 7.95
C LEU A 60 -1.17 11.35 8.86
N PHE A 61 -1.12 11.82 10.11
CA PHE A 61 -0.13 11.38 11.08
C PHE A 61 -0.19 9.88 11.36
N TYR A 62 -1.39 9.32 11.53
CA TYR A 62 -1.55 7.89 11.79
C TYR A 62 -1.09 7.02 10.61
N ILE A 63 -1.39 7.41 9.37
CA ILE A 63 -0.92 6.72 8.16
C ILE A 63 0.61 6.70 8.12
N LEU A 64 1.25 7.87 8.27
CA LEU A 64 2.71 7.97 8.26
C LEU A 64 3.35 7.19 9.41
N ARG A 65 2.73 7.18 10.60
CA ARG A 65 3.19 6.41 11.76
C ARG A 65 3.15 4.90 11.50
N VAL A 66 2.07 4.40 10.89
CA VAL A 66 1.95 2.97 10.53
C VAL A 66 3.00 2.60 9.49
N TYR A 67 3.20 3.44 8.47
CA TYR A 67 4.23 3.23 7.45
C TYR A 67 5.64 3.18 8.06
N ALA A 68 5.97 4.12 8.96
CA ALA A 68 7.25 4.12 9.66
C ALA A 68 7.45 2.87 10.51
N LYS A 69 6.42 2.41 11.24
CA LYS A 69 6.48 1.15 12.01
C LYS A 69 6.78 -0.05 11.12
N ALA A 70 6.16 -0.14 9.94
CA ALA A 70 6.42 -1.21 8.99
C ALA A 70 7.88 -1.15 8.49
N LEU A 71 8.38 0.03 8.13
CA LEU A 71 9.79 0.18 7.73
C LEU A 71 10.77 -0.25 8.83
N PHE A 72 10.51 0.10 10.09
CA PHE A 72 11.34 -0.35 11.20
C PHE A 72 11.27 -1.87 11.41
N MET A 73 10.10 -2.47 11.21
CA MET A 73 9.94 -3.93 11.29
C MET A 73 10.76 -4.64 10.21
N GLU A 74 10.64 -4.22 8.95
CA GLU A 74 11.40 -4.78 7.83
C GLU A 74 12.91 -4.53 7.97
N MET A 75 13.30 -3.35 8.45
CA MET A 75 14.71 -3.03 8.72
C MET A 75 15.30 -3.96 9.79
N ASN A 76 14.57 -4.21 10.88
CA ASN A 76 15.03 -5.12 11.93
C ASN A 76 15.17 -6.55 11.42
N ALA A 77 14.20 -7.05 10.64
CA ALA A 77 14.28 -8.35 10.01
C ALA A 77 15.53 -8.46 9.11
N SER A 78 15.78 -7.45 8.27
CA SER A 78 16.96 -7.42 7.40
C SER A 78 18.29 -7.37 8.18
N ILE A 79 18.32 -6.68 9.33
CA ILE A 79 19.51 -6.64 10.21
C ILE A 79 19.78 -8.01 10.82
N ASP A 80 18.73 -8.72 11.25
CA ASP A 80 18.87 -10.04 11.86
C ASP A 80 19.33 -11.08 10.83
N ASP A 81 18.78 -11.04 9.61
CA ASP A 81 19.25 -11.85 8.48
C ASP A 81 20.74 -11.58 8.18
N TRP A 82 21.16 -10.31 8.18
CA TRP A 82 22.55 -9.93 7.96
C TRP A 82 23.48 -10.44 9.08
N ARG A 83 23.04 -10.32 10.34
CA ARG A 83 23.80 -10.84 11.49
C ARG A 83 24.01 -12.34 11.39
N ASP A 84 22.97 -13.08 11.01
CA ASP A 84 23.06 -14.53 10.88
C ASP A 84 23.92 -14.92 9.68
N TYR A 85 23.83 -14.21 8.56
CA TYR A 85 24.77 -14.38 7.45
C TYR A 85 26.23 -14.21 7.88
N VAL A 86 26.54 -13.14 8.63
CA VAL A 86 27.91 -12.86 9.11
C VAL A 86 28.42 -13.98 10.02
N LYS A 87 27.62 -14.44 11.00
CA LYS A 87 28.03 -15.49 11.94
C LYS A 87 28.38 -16.83 11.27
N HIS A 88 27.76 -17.15 10.13
CA HIS A 88 27.95 -18.43 9.44
C HIS A 88 29.01 -18.38 8.34
N ASN A 89 29.40 -17.20 7.86
CA ASN A 89 30.28 -17.04 6.69
C ASN A 89 31.59 -16.29 6.97
N ILE A 90 31.77 -15.74 8.17
CA ILE A 90 33.01 -15.07 8.63
C ILE A 90 33.44 -15.72 9.94
#